data_AF-A0AA39YC60-F1
#
_entry.id   AF-A0AA39YC60-F1
#
_cell.length_a   1.000
_cell.length_b   1.000
_cell.length_c   1.000
_cell.angle_alpha   90.00
_cell.angle_beta   90.00
_cell.angle_gamma   90.00
#
_symmetry.space_group_name_H-M   'P 1'
#
loop_
_entity.id
_entity.type
_entity.pdbx_description
1 polymer ?
#
loop_
_entity_poly.entity_id
_entity_poly.type
_entity_poly.pdbx_seq_one_letter_code
_entity_poly.pdbx_strand_id
1 'polypeptide(L)'
;MTHWHYSCHCVVLPEDAFPATVTPGTRRTIFKDETNHRVPSTSDKDESAHVAAFAKGMYCKGGNISSIDEPNTNIPVIPLYGLPFEKFWLQRDRGCDKVPPPKGEVLELPAGGQFMVELAHNRGQTTLSFGGEWTSDWLDGHDHPEDWRGENAGDCLSDGLMHAQTAAGTAFAISYNSDIT
;
A
#
# COMPACT_ATOMS: atom_id res chain seq x y z
N MET A 1 11.05 3.49 28.30
CA MET A 1 10.04 3.12 27.30
C MET A 1 10.41 3.80 26.01
N THR A 2 10.99 3.04 25.09
CA THR A 2 11.41 3.49 23.76
C THR A 2 10.17 3.52 22.86
N HIS A 3 9.95 4.63 22.15
CA HIS A 3 8.82 4.78 21.23
C HIS A 3 9.33 4.57 19.80
N TRP A 4 8.57 3.82 18.99
CA TRP A 4 8.92 3.47 17.61
C TRP A 4 7.97 4.20 16.65
N HIS A 5 8.50 4.82 15.59
CA HIS A 5 7.69 5.45 14.54
C HIS A 5 7.97 4.74 13.22
N TYR A 6 6.92 4.41 12.47
CA TYR A 6 7.00 3.60 11.26
C TYR A 6 6.61 4.45 10.05
N SER A 7 7.39 4.34 8.98
CA SER A 7 7.02 4.89 7.69
C SER A 7 6.76 3.72 6.74
N CYS A 8 5.51 3.56 6.31
CA CYS A 8 5.13 2.59 5.31
C CYS A 8 5.31 3.21 3.92
N HIS A 9 6.29 2.74 3.17
CA HIS A 9 6.46 3.03 1.76
C HIS A 9 6.32 1.74 0.97
N CYS A 10 5.25 1.60 0.20
CA CYS A 10 5.16 0.56 -0.82
C CYS A 10 6.09 0.95 -1.97
N VAL A 11 7.30 0.40 -1.96
CA VAL A 11 8.24 0.51 -3.08
C VAL A 11 8.12 -0.77 -3.90
N VAL A 12 7.77 -0.63 -5.18
CA VAL A 12 7.94 -1.71 -6.16
C VAL A 12 9.45 -1.84 -6.38
N LEU A 13 10.06 -2.86 -5.78
CA LEU A 13 11.48 -3.13 -5.96
C LEU A 13 11.69 -3.96 -7.24
N PRO A 14 12.75 -3.67 -8.02
CA PRO A 14 13.14 -4.54 -9.13
C PRO A 14 13.61 -5.92 -8.61
N GLU A 15 13.40 -6.96 -9.42
CA GLU A 15 13.57 -8.38 -9.06
C GLU A 15 14.99 -8.76 -8.56
N ASP A 16 16.00 -7.92 -8.78
CA ASP A 16 17.41 -8.26 -8.55
C ASP A 16 17.96 -7.84 -7.17
N ALA A 17 17.12 -7.33 -6.26
CA ALA A 17 17.63 -6.67 -5.05
C ALA A 17 18.24 -7.60 -3.98
N PHE A 18 17.95 -8.92 -3.95
CA PHE A 18 18.56 -9.84 -2.97
C PHE A 18 18.61 -11.31 -3.45
N PRO A 19 19.73 -12.03 -3.32
CA PRO A 19 19.78 -13.47 -3.57
C PRO A 19 19.19 -14.22 -2.37
N ALA A 20 17.90 -14.55 -2.42
CA ALA A 20 17.28 -15.43 -1.43
C ALA A 20 17.61 -16.90 -1.75
N THR A 21 18.36 -17.55 -0.86
CA THR A 21 18.55 -19.00 -0.86
C THR A 21 17.24 -19.69 -0.47
N VAL A 22 16.70 -20.52 -1.36
CA VAL A 22 15.40 -21.18 -1.22
C VAL A 22 15.57 -22.49 -0.43
N THR A 23 14.89 -22.61 0.72
CA THR A 23 14.70 -23.88 1.43
C THR A 23 13.53 -24.66 0.80
N PRO A 24 13.67 -25.95 0.47
CA PRO A 24 12.58 -26.74 -0.13
C PRO A 24 11.48 -27.02 0.88
N GLY A 25 10.24 -26.60 0.60
CA GLY A 25 9.05 -26.97 1.40
C GLY A 25 7.93 -25.93 1.46
N THR A 26 8.20 -24.68 1.09
CA THR A 26 7.17 -23.62 1.10
C THR A 26 6.49 -23.54 -0.26
N ARG A 27 5.18 -23.85 -0.33
CA ARG A 27 4.36 -23.50 -1.52
C ARG A 27 4.36 -21.99 -1.67
N ARG A 28 5.13 -21.49 -2.63
CA ARG A 28 4.89 -20.19 -3.27
C ARG A 28 4.55 -20.47 -4.72
N THR A 29 3.42 -19.96 -5.16
CA THR A 29 3.03 -19.98 -6.56
C THR A 29 3.96 -19.02 -7.29
N ILE A 30 4.88 -19.56 -8.08
CA ILE A 30 5.81 -18.81 -8.93
C ILE A 30 5.21 -18.85 -10.34
N PHE A 31 4.99 -17.69 -10.96
CA PHE A 31 4.75 -17.61 -12.41
C PHE A 31 5.83 -16.74 -13.04
N LYS A 32 6.39 -17.27 -14.14
CA LYS A 32 7.52 -16.72 -14.89
C LYS A 32 7.04 -15.78 -16.00
N ASP A 33 7.89 -14.81 -16.26
CA ASP A 33 7.99 -13.81 -17.33
C ASP A 33 7.61 -14.29 -18.75
N GLU A 34 7.05 -13.37 -19.56
CA GLU A 34 7.62 -12.92 -20.85
C GLU A 34 6.68 -11.94 -21.61
N THR A 35 7.21 -10.74 -21.86
CA THR A 35 6.90 -9.76 -22.94
C THR A 35 5.87 -8.62 -22.75
N ASN A 36 6.46 -7.43 -22.67
CA ASN A 36 6.01 -6.04 -22.72
C ASN A 36 5.27 -5.64 -24.02
N HIS A 37 4.07 -5.02 -23.96
CA HIS A 37 3.57 -4.03 -24.94
C HIS A 37 2.52 -3.09 -24.30
N ARG A 38 2.65 -1.78 -24.55
CA ARG A 38 1.89 -0.66 -23.95
C ARG A 38 0.71 -0.27 -24.87
N VAL A 39 -0.50 -0.09 -24.33
CA VAL A 39 -1.66 0.49 -25.05
C VAL A 39 -2.28 1.64 -24.24
N PRO A 40 -2.59 2.81 -24.82
CA PRO A 40 -3.30 3.89 -24.14
C PRO A 40 -4.81 3.82 -24.42
N SER A 41 -5.66 4.00 -23.40
CA SER A 41 -7.12 4.12 -23.58
C SER A 41 -7.70 5.34 -22.89
N THR A 42 -8.52 6.06 -23.64
CA THR A 42 -9.28 7.26 -23.29
C THR A 42 -10.63 6.95 -22.63
N SER A 43 -11.14 7.93 -21.86
CA SER A 43 -12.49 8.13 -21.31
C SER A 43 -12.76 7.61 -19.88
N ASP A 44 -12.72 8.56 -18.94
CA ASP A 44 -13.48 8.69 -17.69
C ASP A 44 -13.88 7.40 -16.95
N LYS A 45 -12.90 6.53 -16.74
CA LYS A 45 -12.84 5.68 -15.55
C LYS A 45 -11.81 6.32 -14.65
N ASP A 46 -12.15 6.68 -13.43
CA ASP A 46 -11.15 7.05 -12.43
C ASP A 46 -10.05 5.98 -12.48
N GLU A 47 -8.80 6.41 -12.67
CA GLU A 47 -7.64 5.53 -12.52
C GLU A 47 -7.67 5.03 -11.06
N SER A 48 -8.28 3.85 -10.85
CA SER A 48 -8.81 3.40 -9.56
C SER A 48 -7.95 2.27 -8.95
N ALA A 49 -6.69 2.17 -9.39
CA ALA A 49 -5.69 1.19 -8.94
C ALA A 49 -4.72 1.77 -7.90
N HIS A 50 -5.23 2.67 -7.05
CA HIS A 50 -4.44 3.41 -6.08
C HIS A 50 -4.55 2.75 -4.71
N VAL A 51 -3.43 2.29 -4.16
CA VAL A 51 -3.39 1.53 -2.90
C VAL A 51 -2.38 2.15 -1.94
N ALA A 52 -2.75 2.20 -0.66
CA ALA A 52 -1.81 2.41 0.43
C ALA A 52 -1.93 1.29 1.46
N ALA A 53 -0.84 1.08 2.20
CA ALA A 53 -0.88 0.32 3.45
C ALA A 53 -1.35 1.24 4.58
N PHE A 54 -2.59 1.03 5.01
CA PHE A 54 -3.17 1.65 6.18
C PHE A 54 -2.78 0.85 7.42
N ALA A 55 -2.15 1.55 8.36
CA ALA A 55 -1.68 0.97 9.60
C ALA A 55 -1.68 2.00 10.72
N LYS A 56 -1.72 1.52 11.96
CA LYS A 56 -1.40 2.34 13.13
C LYS A 56 0.04 2.84 13.01
N GLY A 57 0.29 4.08 13.42
CA GLY A 57 1.65 4.64 13.39
C GLY A 57 2.09 5.16 12.02
N MET A 58 1.24 5.13 10.98
CA MET A 58 1.55 5.76 9.70
C MET A 58 1.39 7.29 9.77
N TYR A 59 2.22 8.00 9.01
CA TYR A 59 1.99 9.42 8.71
C TYR A 59 0.75 9.58 7.85
N CYS A 60 0.06 10.72 7.99
CA CYS A 60 -1.11 11.05 7.15
C CYS A 60 -2.30 10.09 7.28
N LYS A 61 -2.38 9.27 8.33
CA LYS A 61 -3.48 8.31 8.52
C LYS A 61 -4.86 8.96 8.35
N GLY A 62 -5.05 10.14 8.97
CA GLY A 62 -6.28 10.92 8.90
C GLY A 62 -6.28 12.03 7.84
N GLY A 63 -5.41 11.94 6.84
CA GLY A 63 -5.21 12.99 5.84
C GLY A 63 -4.03 13.91 6.16
N ASN A 64 -3.92 15.02 5.43
CA ASN A 64 -2.75 15.89 5.45
C ASN A 64 -2.88 17.14 6.35
N ILE A 65 -3.89 17.19 7.22
CA ILE A 65 -4.09 18.27 8.18
C ILE A 65 -4.11 17.66 9.58
N SER A 66 -3.09 17.96 10.40
CA SER A 66 -2.90 17.32 11.71
C SER A 66 -4.01 17.55 12.74
N SER A 67 -4.82 18.59 12.56
CA SER A 67 -5.96 18.90 13.43
C SER A 67 -7.28 18.28 12.95
N ILE A 68 -7.29 17.57 11.82
CA ILE A 68 -8.48 16.99 11.22
C ILE A 68 -8.24 15.49 11.06
N ASP A 69 -9.16 14.69 11.61
CA ASP A 69 -9.23 13.27 11.29
C ASP A 69 -10.24 13.09 10.15
N GLU A 70 -9.75 12.82 8.93
CA GLU A 70 -10.59 12.50 7.78
C GLU A 70 -10.77 10.98 7.68
N PRO A 71 -11.92 10.43 8.12
CA PRO A 71 -12.16 8.99 8.13
C PRO A 71 -12.26 8.40 6.72
N ASN A 72 -12.56 9.19 5.70
CA ASN A 72 -12.71 8.73 4.32
C ASN A 72 -11.58 9.23 3.40
N THR A 73 -10.36 9.36 3.94
CA THR A 73 -9.22 9.88 3.18
C THR A 73 -8.65 8.87 2.18
N ASN A 74 -8.32 9.37 0.99
CA ASN A 74 -7.57 8.67 -0.05
C ASN A 74 -6.23 9.36 -0.36
N ILE A 75 -5.80 10.32 0.46
CA ILE A 75 -4.54 11.06 0.25
C ILE A 75 -3.34 10.12 0.16
N PRO A 76 -3.19 9.09 1.04
CA PRO A 76 -2.01 8.23 1.01
C PRO A 76 -1.90 7.32 -0.21
N VAL A 77 -3.00 7.11 -0.96
CA VAL A 77 -3.07 6.11 -2.03
C VAL A 77 -2.57 6.64 -3.38
N ILE A 78 -2.46 7.96 -3.54
CA ILE A 78 -2.06 8.59 -4.80
C ILE A 78 -0.62 8.15 -5.16
N PRO A 79 -0.36 7.63 -6.36
CA PRO A 79 0.98 7.20 -6.76
C PRO A 79 2.00 8.33 -6.69
N LEU A 80 3.24 7.99 -6.38
CA LEU A 80 4.36 8.91 -6.44
C LEU A 80 5.16 8.62 -7.71
N TYR A 81 5.12 9.53 -8.69
CA TYR A 81 5.81 9.34 -9.96
C TYR A 81 6.48 10.63 -10.43
N GLY A 82 7.72 10.53 -10.93
CA GLY A 82 8.45 11.68 -11.47
C GLY A 82 8.76 12.79 -10.45
N LEU A 83 8.80 12.47 -9.16
CA LEU A 83 9.06 13.42 -8.09
C LEU A 83 10.55 13.42 -7.69
N PRO A 84 11.15 14.57 -7.35
CA PRO A 84 12.45 14.60 -6.66
C PRO A 84 12.33 13.95 -5.28
N PHE A 85 13.45 13.44 -4.75
CA PHE A 85 13.49 12.73 -3.47
C PHE A 85 12.79 13.51 -2.34
N GLU A 86 13.03 14.81 -2.23
CA GLU A 86 12.40 15.64 -1.19
C GLU A 86 10.87 15.69 -1.26
N LYS A 87 10.25 15.50 -2.42
CA LYS A 87 8.79 15.44 -2.57
C LYS A 87 8.26 14.02 -2.41
N PHE A 88 9.03 13.04 -2.87
CA PHE A 88 8.71 11.62 -2.75
C PHE A 88 8.77 11.13 -1.29
N TRP A 89 9.81 11.54 -0.56
CA TRP A 89 10.07 11.10 0.81
C TRP A 89 8.89 11.45 1.70
N LEU A 90 8.38 10.44 2.42
CA LEU A 90 7.20 10.54 3.28
C LEU A 90 5.97 11.19 2.64
N GLN A 91 5.81 11.08 1.31
CA GLN A 91 4.72 11.73 0.57
C GLN A 91 4.63 13.25 0.87
N ARG A 92 5.80 13.91 0.90
CA ARG A 92 5.89 15.35 1.19
C ARG A 92 5.20 16.23 0.15
N ASP A 93 5.04 15.76 -1.09
CA ASP A 93 4.29 16.45 -2.15
C ASP A 93 2.87 16.84 -1.73
N ARG A 94 2.25 16.03 -0.87
CA ARG A 94 0.89 16.24 -0.34
C ARG A 94 0.86 16.57 1.16
N GLY A 95 2.02 16.84 1.77
CA GLY A 95 2.16 17.32 3.14
C GLY A 95 2.14 16.27 4.23
N CYS A 96 2.28 14.99 3.87
CA CYS A 96 2.19 13.90 4.84
C CYS A 96 3.33 13.85 5.82
N ASP A 97 4.53 14.31 5.43
CA ASP A 97 5.69 14.50 6.31
C ASP A 97 5.40 15.38 7.55
N LYS A 98 4.36 16.22 7.49
CA LYS A 98 3.97 17.13 8.58
C LYS A 98 2.85 16.60 9.47
N VAL A 99 2.30 15.43 9.15
CA VAL A 99 1.20 14.81 9.92
C VAL A 99 1.70 13.49 10.51
N PRO A 100 2.46 13.54 11.61
CA PRO A 100 2.90 12.33 12.29
C PRO A 100 1.70 11.55 12.86
N PRO A 101 1.87 10.24 13.13
CA PRO A 101 0.86 9.50 13.85
C PRO A 101 0.60 10.10 15.24
N PRO A 102 -0.61 9.92 15.80
CA PRO A 102 -0.91 10.31 17.18
C PRO A 102 0.09 9.70 18.17
N LYS A 103 0.37 10.42 19.24
CA LYS A 103 1.31 9.98 20.28
C LYS A 103 0.88 8.62 20.85
N GLY A 104 1.79 7.66 20.82
CA GLY A 104 1.56 6.29 21.33
C GLY A 104 0.91 5.35 20.33
N GLU A 105 0.56 5.82 19.14
CA GLU A 105 0.08 4.96 18.06
C GLU A 105 1.25 4.41 17.26
N VAL A 106 1.47 3.09 17.32
CA VAL A 106 2.62 2.39 16.74
C VAL A 106 2.18 1.11 16.01
N LEU A 107 2.91 0.72 14.97
CA LEU A 107 2.74 -0.58 14.30
C LEU A 107 3.65 -1.62 14.95
N GLU A 108 3.08 -2.53 15.73
CA GLU A 108 3.89 -3.55 16.41
C GLU A 108 4.39 -4.62 15.44
N LEU A 109 5.70 -4.86 15.45
CA LEU A 109 6.37 -5.91 14.65
C LEU A 109 6.93 -7.00 15.60
N PRO A 110 6.16 -8.06 15.92
CA PRO A 110 6.62 -9.10 16.83
C PRO A 110 7.77 -9.90 16.20
N ALA A 111 8.89 -10.02 16.92
CA ALA A 111 10.05 -10.78 16.45
C ALA A 111 9.69 -12.25 16.18
N GLY A 112 9.95 -12.73 14.96
CA GLY A 112 9.58 -14.09 14.53
C GLY A 112 8.07 -14.32 14.39
N GLY A 113 7.25 -13.28 14.56
CA GLY A 113 5.80 -13.34 14.45
C GLY A 113 5.31 -12.82 13.10
N GLN A 114 4.00 -12.63 13.04
CA GLN A 114 3.31 -12.00 11.91
C GLN A 114 2.68 -10.69 12.39
N PHE A 115 2.58 -9.74 11.48
CA PHE A 115 1.83 -8.51 11.68
C PHE A 115 0.92 -8.31 10.47
N MET A 116 -0.18 -7.58 10.69
CA MET A 116 -1.16 -7.28 9.66
C MET A 116 -1.20 -5.79 9.40
N VAL A 117 -1.33 -5.44 8.13
CA VAL A 117 -1.72 -4.11 7.67
C VAL A 117 -2.90 -4.27 6.72
N GLU A 118 -3.64 -3.19 6.50
CA GLU A 118 -4.76 -3.19 5.56
C GLU A 118 -4.33 -2.44 4.30
N LEU A 119 -4.37 -3.12 3.15
CA LEU A 119 -4.20 -2.46 1.86
C LEU A 119 -5.58 -2.02 1.40
N ALA A 120 -5.75 -0.75 1.01
CA ALA A 120 -7.04 -0.24 0.54
C ALA A 120 -6.91 0.98 -0.38
N HIS A 121 -7.98 1.29 -1.12
CA HIS A 121 -8.11 2.49 -1.97
C HIS A 121 -8.49 3.73 -1.17
N ASN A 122 -9.09 3.52 0.00
CA ASN A 122 -9.51 4.58 0.90
C ASN A 122 -9.41 4.07 2.34
N ARG A 123 -9.06 4.93 3.29
CA ARG A 123 -9.09 4.60 4.72
C ARG A 123 -10.48 4.14 5.17
N GLY A 124 -11.54 4.66 4.57
CA GLY A 124 -12.93 4.28 4.87
C GLY A 124 -13.20 2.79 4.73
N GLN A 125 -12.43 2.10 3.87
CA GLN A 125 -12.53 0.66 3.59
C GLN A 125 -11.63 -0.18 4.51
N THR A 126 -11.17 0.39 5.63
CA THR A 126 -10.30 -0.27 6.61
C THR A 126 -10.91 -0.26 7.99
N THR A 127 -10.43 -1.13 8.89
CA THR A 127 -10.86 -1.15 10.30
C THR A 127 -10.41 0.11 11.07
N LEU A 128 -9.55 0.94 10.47
CA LEU A 128 -9.10 2.21 11.04
C LEU A 128 -10.12 3.35 10.87
N SER A 129 -11.29 3.08 10.28
CA SER A 129 -12.37 4.03 10.05
C SER A 129 -13.75 3.38 10.16
N PHE A 130 -14.79 4.17 10.44
CA PHE A 130 -16.20 3.75 10.50
C PHE A 130 -16.47 2.43 11.27
N GLY A 131 -15.63 2.08 12.24
CA GLY A 131 -15.72 0.79 12.93
C GLY A 131 -15.56 -0.44 12.03
N GLY A 132 -15.00 -0.29 10.83
CA GLY A 132 -14.85 -1.35 9.84
C GLY A 132 -16.10 -1.64 9.00
N GLU A 133 -17.12 -0.79 9.05
CA GLU A 133 -18.40 -1.01 8.34
C GLU A 133 -18.25 -1.24 6.83
N TRP A 134 -17.25 -0.62 6.20
CA TRP A 134 -17.01 -0.70 4.75
C TRP A 134 -15.79 -1.55 4.38
N THR A 135 -15.35 -2.42 5.30
CA THR A 135 -14.26 -3.36 5.03
C THR A 135 -14.75 -4.55 4.21
N SER A 136 -13.87 -5.09 3.38
CA SER A 136 -14.08 -6.34 2.64
C SER A 136 -12.76 -7.08 2.49
N ASP A 137 -12.78 -8.27 1.90
CA ASP A 137 -11.55 -8.99 1.53
C ASP A 137 -10.76 -8.29 0.41
N TRP A 138 -11.37 -7.28 -0.24
CA TRP A 138 -10.82 -6.56 -1.37
C TRP A 138 -10.59 -5.07 -1.07
N LEU A 139 -9.62 -4.51 -1.80
CA LEU A 139 -9.04 -3.19 -1.54
C LEU A 139 -10.03 -2.02 -1.72
N ASP A 140 -11.10 -2.24 -2.48
CA ASP A 140 -12.13 -1.26 -2.81
C ASP A 140 -13.37 -1.36 -1.91
N GLY A 141 -13.36 -2.25 -0.91
CA GLY A 141 -14.49 -2.42 0.02
C GLY A 141 -15.71 -3.10 -0.61
N HIS A 142 -15.57 -3.74 -1.77
CA HIS A 142 -16.64 -4.47 -2.44
C HIS A 142 -16.35 -5.97 -2.49
N ASP A 143 -17.40 -6.78 -2.64
CA ASP A 143 -17.25 -8.21 -2.86
C ASP A 143 -16.85 -8.50 -4.31
N HIS A 144 -15.77 -9.25 -4.49
CA HIS A 144 -15.35 -9.80 -5.78
C HIS A 144 -15.26 -11.33 -5.74
N PRO A 145 -15.41 -12.02 -6.88
CA PRO A 145 -15.22 -13.47 -6.97
C PRO A 145 -13.82 -13.89 -6.53
N GLU A 146 -13.67 -15.08 -5.93
CA GLU A 146 -12.35 -15.60 -5.52
C GLU A 146 -11.34 -15.68 -6.68
N ASP A 147 -11.83 -15.84 -7.91
CA ASP A 147 -11.01 -15.92 -9.12
C ASP A 147 -10.96 -14.61 -9.90
N TRP A 148 -11.16 -13.46 -9.24
CA TRP A 148 -11.09 -12.12 -9.83
C TRP A 148 -9.76 -11.91 -10.59
N ARG A 149 -9.87 -11.91 -11.93
CA ARG A 149 -8.76 -11.86 -12.88
C ARG A 149 -9.21 -11.21 -14.19
N GLY A 150 -8.26 -10.81 -15.02
CA GLY A 150 -8.55 -10.36 -16.39
C GLY A 150 -9.25 -11.43 -17.23
N GLU A 151 -10.01 -11.00 -18.24
CA GLU A 151 -10.84 -11.89 -19.07
C GLU A 151 -10.01 -13.02 -19.72
N ASN A 152 -8.78 -12.71 -20.15
CA ASN A 152 -7.82 -13.67 -20.68
C ASN A 152 -6.52 -13.72 -19.86
N ALA A 153 -5.73 -14.77 -20.08
CA ALA A 153 -4.41 -14.90 -19.47
C ALA A 153 -3.49 -13.76 -19.94
N GLY A 154 -2.94 -12.99 -18.99
CA GLY A 154 -2.14 -11.80 -19.29
C GLY A 154 -2.97 -10.53 -19.47
N ASP A 155 -4.29 -10.58 -19.30
CA ASP A 155 -5.10 -9.37 -19.24
C ASP A 155 -5.04 -8.76 -17.83
N CYS A 156 -5.02 -7.43 -17.78
CA CYS A 156 -5.27 -6.71 -16.55
C CYS A 156 -6.74 -6.88 -16.13
N LEU A 157 -7.03 -6.61 -14.85
CA LEU A 157 -8.41 -6.52 -14.38
C LEU A 157 -9.18 -5.48 -15.21
N SER A 158 -10.35 -5.87 -15.72
CA SER A 158 -11.17 -5.06 -16.63
C SER A 158 -11.79 -3.81 -15.98
N ASP A 159 -11.87 -3.82 -14.64
CA ASP A 159 -12.35 -2.71 -13.83
C ASP A 159 -11.26 -1.69 -13.49
N GLY A 160 -9.98 -2.03 -13.72
CA GLY A 160 -8.85 -1.14 -13.45
C GLY A 160 -8.62 -0.87 -11.97
N LEU A 161 -9.12 -1.72 -11.06
CA LEU A 161 -9.02 -1.53 -9.61
C LEU A 161 -7.67 -1.95 -9.02
N MET A 162 -6.83 -2.67 -9.76
CA MET A 162 -5.45 -2.92 -9.38
C MET A 162 -4.52 -2.91 -10.59
N HIS A 163 -3.29 -2.44 -10.39
CA HIS A 163 -2.20 -2.55 -11.37
C HIS A 163 -1.59 -3.96 -11.31
N ALA A 164 -2.40 -4.99 -11.57
CA ALA A 164 -1.97 -6.37 -11.51
C ALA A 164 -2.63 -7.22 -12.61
N GLN A 165 -1.80 -8.00 -13.30
CA GLN A 165 -2.20 -9.27 -13.93
C GLN A 165 -1.87 -10.43 -12.99
N THR A 166 -0.75 -10.29 -12.27
CA THR A 166 -0.31 -11.07 -11.13
C THR A 166 0.30 -10.11 -10.10
N ALA A 167 0.44 -10.54 -8.84
CA ALA A 167 1.01 -9.70 -7.78
C ALA A 167 2.55 -9.70 -7.82
N ALA A 168 3.16 -8.53 -8.01
CA ALA A 168 4.62 -8.36 -7.97
C ALA A 168 5.21 -8.33 -6.54
N GLY A 169 4.35 -8.21 -5.52
CA GLY A 169 4.75 -8.14 -4.11
C GLY A 169 4.99 -6.72 -3.60
N THR A 170 5.10 -6.60 -2.27
CA THR A 170 5.41 -5.37 -1.54
C THR A 170 6.33 -5.69 -0.36
N ALA A 171 7.00 -4.68 0.19
CA ALA A 171 7.94 -4.82 1.29
C ALA A 171 7.75 -3.75 2.37
N PHE A 172 8.16 -4.09 3.59
CA PHE A 172 8.28 -3.14 4.70
C PHE A 172 9.75 -2.86 4.98
N ALA A 173 10.12 -1.58 5.00
CA ALA A 173 11.45 -1.12 5.37
C ALA A 173 11.46 -0.61 6.82
N ILE A 174 12.62 -0.70 7.49
CA ILE A 174 12.80 -0.27 8.89
C ILE A 174 14.05 0.60 8.98
N SER A 175 13.93 1.73 9.70
CA SER A 175 15.05 2.55 10.14
C SER A 175 15.11 2.57 11.66
N TYR A 176 16.26 2.24 12.24
CA TYR A 176 16.48 2.29 13.69
C TYR A 176 16.84 3.71 14.13
N ASN A 177 15.90 4.64 13.96
CA ASN A 177 16.05 6.03 14.37
C ASN A 177 14.76 6.51 15.06
N SER A 178 14.91 7.21 16.18
CA SER A 178 13.78 7.82 16.89
C SER A 178 13.40 9.19 16.34
N ASP A 179 14.32 9.85 15.65
CA ASP A 179 14.13 11.15 15.01
C ASP A 179 14.06 10.95 13.49
N ILE A 180 12.97 11.40 12.88
CA ILE A 180 12.74 11.27 11.44
C ILE A 180 13.20 12.52 10.66
N THR A 181 13.66 13.56 11.38
CA THR A 181 14.06 14.86 10.80
C THR A 181 15.45 14.86 10.19
#